data_AF-A0A3A4KCC8-F1
#
_entry.id   AF-A0A3A4KCC8-F1
#
_cell.length_a   1.000
_cell.length_b   1.000
_cell.length_c   1.000
_cell.angle_alpha   90.00
_cell.angle_beta   90.00
_cell.angle_gamma   90.00
#
_symmetry.space_group_name_H-M   'P 1'
#
loop_
_entity.id
_entity.type
_entity.pdbx_description
1 polymer ?
#
loop_
_entity_poly.entity_id
_entity_poly.type
_entity_poly.pdbx_seq_one_letter_code
_entity_poly.pdbx_strand_id
1 'polypeptide(L)' 'MGDSLKERVRAKLLRQLTEDGPLDPELEDTRQLSVVTDLDALDRVTEDDPLVEELATRYLVF' A
#
# COMPACT_ATOMS: atom_id res chain seq x y z
N MET A 1 -15.26 -14.33 5.10
CA MET A 1 -14.75 -13.47 4.03
C MET A 1 -13.25 -13.48 4.20
N GLY A 2 -12.58 -14.26 3.36
CA GLY A 2 -11.16 -14.54 3.51
C GLY A 2 -10.35 -13.36 3.01
N ASP A 3 -9.30 -12.99 3.76
CA ASP A 3 -8.38 -11.90 3.43
C ASP A 3 -7.93 -11.99 1.97
N SER A 4 -8.51 -11.17 1.10
CA SER A 4 -8.11 -11.14 -0.30
C SER A 4 -6.68 -10.62 -0.41
N LEU A 5 -5.99 -10.90 -1.52
CA LEU A 5 -4.65 -10.36 -1.73
C LEU A 5 -4.64 -8.83 -1.61
N LYS A 6 -5.68 -8.19 -2.14
CA LYS A 6 -5.92 -6.75 -2.03
C LYS A 6 -6.02 -6.28 -0.57
N GLU A 7 -6.81 -6.97 0.25
CA GLU A 7 -6.95 -6.63 1.67
C GLU A 7 -5.62 -6.76 2.43
N ARG A 8 -4.84 -7.81 2.14
CA ARG A 8 -3.53 -8.03 2.77
C ARG A 8 -2.52 -6.96 2.37
N VAL A 9 -2.50 -6.57 1.10
CA VAL A 9 -1.65 -5.46 0.61
C VAL A 9 -2.07 -4.16 1.27
N ARG A 10 -3.38 -3.86 1.32
CA ARG A 10 -3.90 -2.65 1.97
C ARG A 10 -3.50 -2.57 3.44
N ALA A 11 -3.68 -3.66 4.19
CA ALA A 11 -3.30 -3.73 5.59
C ALA A 11 -1.80 -3.51 5.79
N LYS A 12 -0.96 -4.04 4.89
CA LYS A 12 0.49 -3.83 4.91
C LYS A 12 0.87 -2.36 4.71
N LEU A 13 0.29 -1.69 3.72
CA LEU A 13 0.56 -0.27 3.44
C LEU A 13 0.14 0.64 4.59
N LEU A 14 -1.07 0.43 5.12
CA LEU A 14 -1.56 1.19 6.28
C LEU A 14 -0.67 1.00 7.51
N ARG A 15 -0.19 -0.22 7.74
CA ARG A 15 0.75 -0.51 8.82
C ARG A 15 2.07 0.23 8.64
N GLN A 16 2.64 0.26 7.43
CA GLN A 16 3.86 1.01 7.15
C GLN A 16 3.71 2.50 7.42
N LEU A 17 2.59 3.12 6.97
CA LEU A 17 2.32 4.53 7.27
C LEU A 17 2.20 4.79 8.78
N THR A 18 1.60 3.86 9.50
CA THR A 18 1.47 3.96 10.96
C THR A 18 2.83 3.83 11.65
N GLU A 19 3.70 2.95 11.15
CA GLU A 19 5.05 2.69 11.70
C GLU A 19 6.04 3.82 11.34
N ASP A 20 5.96 4.38 10.14
CA ASP A 20 6.83 5.48 9.68
C ASP A 20 6.46 6.83 10.34
N GLY A 21 5.28 6.94 10.97
CA GLY A 21 4.83 8.15 11.64
C GLY A 21 4.22 9.19 10.68
N PRO A 22 3.91 10.41 11.16
CA PRO A 22 3.32 11.44 10.32
C PRO A 22 4.25 11.80 9.15
N LEU A 23 3.65 12.06 7.97
CA LEU A 23 4.39 12.61 6.83
C LEU A 23 5.05 13.91 7.27
N ASP A 24 6.38 13.93 7.23
CA ASP A 24 7.13 15.14 7.46
C ASP A 24 7.06 15.98 6.17
N PRO A 25 6.39 17.14 6.17
CA PRO A 25 6.24 17.95 4.97
C PRO A 25 7.56 18.60 4.52
N GLU A 26 8.60 18.61 5.38
CA GLU A 26 9.90 19.21 5.11
C GLU A 26 10.92 18.17 4.61
N LEU A 27 10.73 16.91 4.99
CA LEU A 27 11.45 15.76 4.45
C LEU A 27 10.50 15.06 3.49
N GLU A 28 10.55 15.37 2.19
CA GLU A 28 9.81 14.65 1.13
C GLU A 28 10.19 13.16 1.16
N ASP A 29 9.61 12.40 2.10
CA ASP A 29 9.98 11.02 2.33
C ASP A 29 9.41 10.22 1.18
N THR A 30 10.29 9.95 0.23
CA THR A 30 9.96 9.28 -1.02
C THR A 30 9.30 7.92 -0.75
N ARG A 31 9.61 7.29 0.39
CA ARG A 31 8.99 6.03 0.81
C ARG A 31 7.55 6.24 1.26
N GLN A 32 7.28 7.18 2.17
CA GLN A 32 5.92 7.47 2.63
C GLN A 32 5.02 7.94 1.47
N LEU A 33 5.54 8.82 0.60
CA LEU A 33 4.82 9.30 -0.58
C LEU A 33 4.44 8.15 -1.53
N SER A 34 5.38 7.20 -1.74
CA SER A 34 5.12 6.01 -2.56
C SER A 34 4.02 5.15 -1.95
N VAL A 35 4.06 4.92 -0.63
CA VAL A 35 3.04 4.12 0.08
C VAL A 35 1.66 4.77 0.00
N VAL A 36 1.56 6.09 0.17
CA VAL A 36 0.29 6.82 0.03
C VAL A 36 -0.25 6.73 -1.39
N THR A 37 0.61 6.94 -2.38
CA THR A 37 0.23 6.88 -3.81
C THR A 37 -0.24 5.48 -4.20
N ASP A 38 0.49 4.45 -3.76
CA ASP A 38 0.14 3.05 -4.03
C ASP A 38 -1.16 2.64 -3.32
N LEU A 39 -1.40 3.13 -2.10
CA LEU A 39 -2.65 2.89 -1.36
C LEU A 39 -3.86 3.52 -2.06
N ASP A 40 -3.70 4.75 -2.55
CA ASP A 40 -4.73 5.47 -3.30
C ASP A 40 -5.01 4.81 -4.66
N ALA A 41 -3.99 4.27 -5.32
CA ALA A 41 -4.15 3.46 -6.53
C ALA A 41 -4.88 2.13 -6.22
N LEU A 42 -4.50 1.45 -5.14
CA LEU A 42 -5.11 0.20 -4.68
C LEU A 42 -6.61 0.38 -4.37
N ASP A 43 -7.01 1.49 -3.77
CA ASP A 43 -8.42 1.75 -3.45
C ASP A 43 -9.30 1.98 -4.69
N ARG A 44 -8.71 2.30 -5.86
CA ARG A 44 -9.45 2.51 -7.12
C ARG A 44 -9.64 1.26 -7.97
N VAL A 45 -8.85 0.21 -7.76
CA VAL A 45 -8.87 -1.00 -8.59
C VAL A 45 -9.74 -2.11 -7.99
N THR A 46 -10.10 -3.12 -8.77
CA THR A 46 -10.80 -4.32 -8.27
C THR A 46 -9.81 -5.36 -7.73
N GLU A 47 -10.31 -6.42 -7.08
CA GLU A 47 -9.45 -7.47 -6.50
C GLU A 47 -8.66 -8.28 -7.55
N ASP A 48 -9.23 -8.42 -8.76
CA ASP A 48 -8.60 -9.13 -9.89
C ASP A 48 -7.72 -8.23 -10.78
N ASP A 49 -7.48 -6.99 -10.37
CA ASP A 49 -6.65 -6.07 -11.14
C ASP A 49 -5.17 -6.46 -11.03
N PRO A 50 -4.41 -6.50 -12.15
CA PRO A 50 -2.98 -6.86 -12.12
C PRO A 50 -2.16 -5.96 -11.19
N LEU A 51 -2.60 -4.72 -10.95
CA LEU A 51 -1.95 -3.82 -9.98
C LEU A 51 -1.88 -4.43 -8.58
N VAL A 52 -2.88 -5.23 -8.18
CA VAL A 52 -2.89 -5.89 -6.87
C VAL A 52 -1.72 -6.85 -6.73
N GLU A 53 -1.42 -7.65 -7.77
CA GLU A 53 -0.28 -8.57 -7.79
C GLU A 53 1.07 -7.85 -7.87
N GLU A 54 1.13 -6.74 -8.63
CA GLU A 54 2.32 -5.89 -8.70
C GLU A 54 2.66 -5.29 -7.34
N LEU A 55 1.66 -4.74 -6.65
CA LEU A 55 1.82 -4.18 -5.31
C LEU A 55 2.13 -5.28 -4.28
N ALA A 56 1.49 -6.44 -4.38
CA ALA A 56 1.81 -7.58 -3.54
C ALA A 56 3.29 -7.98 -3.66
N THR A 57 3.83 -8.05 -4.88
CA THR A 57 5.25 -8.34 -5.12
C THR A 57 6.15 -7.24 -4.58
N ARG A 58 5.81 -5.97 -4.82
CA ARG A 58 6.59 -4.80 -4.36
C ARG A 58 6.69 -4.74 -2.83
N TYR A 59 5.59 -5.03 -2.14
CA TYR A 59 5.50 -4.95 -0.68
C TYR A 59 5.69 -6.29 0.03
N LEU A 60 6.06 -7.34 -0.72
CA LEU A 60 6.33 -8.70 -0.23
C LEU A 60 5.16 -9.31 0.55
N VAL A 61 3.96 -9.22 -0.03
CA VAL A 61 2.70 -9.77 0.48
C VAL A 61 2.30 -10.97 -0.39
N PHE A 62 1.99 -12.12 0.22
CA PHE A 62 1.62 -13.37 -0.47
C PHE A 62 0.41 -14.00 0.19
#